data_AF-A0A954H0T1-F1
#
_entry.id   AF-A0A954H0T1-F1
#
_cell.length_a   1.000
_cell.length_b   1.000
_cell.length_c   1.000
_cell.angle_alpha   90.00
_cell.angle_beta   90.00
_cell.angle_gamma   90.00
#
_symmetry.space_group_name_H-M   'P 1'
#
loop_
_entity.id
_entity.type
_entity.pdbx_description
1 polymer ?
#
loop_
_entity_poly.entity_id
_entity_poly.type
_entity_poly.pdbx_seq_one_letter_code
_entity_poly.pdbx_strand_id
1 'polypeptide(L)'
;QLETGRRNQIRVHFAESGHPILGDMRYRPDLWQHLGWPFKRLALHAATLGFRHPITDEALRFESSMPREMSEFLRFIDNAGDSPGRGSAARSSADRRGQPSAERQERDRRGHTKGRRDQTKRRRRK
;
A
#
# COMPACT_ATOMS: atom_id res chain seq x y z
N GLN A 1 19.53 1.01 3.03
CA GLN A 1 20.64 0.91 4.00
C GLN A 1 20.30 1.80 5.18
N LEU A 2 20.68 1.45 6.42
CA LEU A 2 20.31 2.24 7.60
C LEU A 2 21.33 3.36 7.83
N GLU A 3 20.89 4.61 7.71
CA GLU A 3 21.73 5.79 8.00
C GLU A 3 21.68 6.17 9.49
N THR A 4 20.56 5.89 10.15
CA THR A 4 20.36 6.15 11.57
C THR A 4 19.84 4.91 12.29
N GLY A 5 20.15 4.79 13.58
CA GLY A 5 19.75 3.65 14.43
C GLY A 5 18.52 3.90 15.29
N ARG A 6 17.54 4.70 14.83
CA ARG A 6 16.38 5.03 15.66
C ARG A 6 15.50 3.79 15.90
N ARG A 7 14.90 3.71 17.09
CA ARG A 7 14.04 2.59 17.48
C ARG A 7 12.89 2.42 16.50
N ASN A 8 12.67 1.19 16.03
CA ASN A 8 11.60 0.81 15.10
C ASN A 8 11.58 1.61 13.77
N GLN A 9 12.69 2.24 13.38
CA GLN A 9 12.74 3.15 12.23
C GLN A 9 12.21 2.53 10.94
N ILE A 10 12.67 1.32 10.59
CA ILE A 10 12.20 0.61 9.38
C ILE A 10 10.69 0.39 9.46
N ARG A 11 10.20 -0.13 10.59
CA ARG A 11 8.78 -0.48 10.80
C ARG A 11 7.86 0.72 10.61
N VAL A 12 8.20 1.85 11.23
CA VAL A 12 7.41 3.09 11.13
C VAL A 12 7.41 3.60 9.69
N HIS A 13 8.58 3.69 9.06
CA HIS A 13 8.70 4.25 7.71
C HIS A 13 7.89 3.46 6.67
N PHE A 14 7.94 2.13 6.74
CA PHE A 14 7.17 1.24 5.88
C PHE A 14 5.66 1.37 6.13
N ALA A 15 5.23 1.44 7.39
CA ALA A 15 3.82 1.62 7.74
C ALA A 15 3.26 3.00 7.30
N GLU A 16 4.04 4.07 7.47
CA GLU A 16 3.67 5.43 7.02
C GLU A 16 3.57 5.52 5.50
N SER A 17 4.44 4.79 4.78
CA SER A 17 4.42 4.70 3.32
C SER A 17 3.27 3.82 2.78
N GLY A 18 2.42 3.25 3.65
CA GLY A 18 1.30 2.40 3.26
C GLY A 18 1.65 0.93 3.03
N HIS A 19 2.88 0.53 3.32
CA HIS A 19 3.38 -0.84 3.13
C HIS A 19 3.92 -1.40 4.45
N PRO A 20 3.07 -1.65 5.46
CA PRO A 20 3.52 -2.16 6.76
C PRO A 20 4.22 -3.52 6.63
N ILE A 21 5.17 -3.79 7.53
CA ILE A 21 5.90 -5.06 7.57
C ILE A 21 4.97 -6.19 8.03
N LEU A 22 5.03 -7.35 7.36
CA LEU A 22 4.29 -8.54 7.78
C LEU A 22 4.70 -8.97 9.18
N GLY A 23 3.74 -9.33 10.02
CA GLY A 23 3.98 -9.63 11.44
C GLY A 23 3.92 -8.41 12.37
N ASP A 24 3.89 -7.16 11.86
CA ASP A 24 3.86 -5.93 12.66
C ASP A 24 2.49 -5.45 13.17
N MET A 25 2.00 -6.01 14.29
CA MET A 25 0.67 -5.66 14.82
C MET A 25 0.58 -4.26 15.43
N ARG A 26 1.72 -3.54 15.54
CA ARG A 26 1.79 -2.26 16.26
C ARG A 26 1.58 -1.07 15.34
N TYR A 27 2.09 -1.12 14.12
CA TYR A 27 2.10 0.00 13.20
C TYR A 27 1.16 -0.28 12.02
N ARG A 28 0.05 0.45 11.94
CA ARG A 28 -1.00 0.34 10.90
C ARG A 28 -1.61 -1.07 10.73
N PRO A 29 -2.17 -1.68 11.80
CA PRO A 29 -2.85 -2.98 11.70
C PRO A 29 -4.05 -2.98 10.74
N ASP A 30 -4.61 -1.80 10.45
CA ASP A 30 -5.68 -1.59 9.47
C ASP A 30 -5.25 -1.84 8.02
N LEU A 31 -3.97 -1.61 7.70
CA LEU A 31 -3.41 -1.82 6.37
C LEU A 31 -2.88 -3.24 6.16
N TRP A 32 -2.97 -4.09 7.17
CA TRP A 32 -2.61 -5.49 7.05
C TRP A 32 -3.64 -6.24 6.23
N GLN A 33 -3.42 -6.23 4.93
CA GLN A 33 -4.06 -7.17 4.03
C GLN A 33 -3.34 -8.49 4.25
N HIS A 34 -4.00 -9.44 4.91
CA HIS A 34 -3.45 -10.75 5.27
C HIS A 34 -2.98 -11.49 4.02
N LEU A 35 -1.71 -11.31 3.64
CA LEU A 35 -1.01 -12.13 2.65
C LEU A 35 -0.73 -13.56 3.19
N GLY A 36 -1.42 -13.98 4.24
CA GLY A 36 -1.30 -15.32 4.81
C GLY A 36 -0.03 -15.55 5.63
N TRP A 37 0.65 -14.51 6.13
CA TRP A 37 1.83 -14.68 7.00
C TRP A 37 1.44 -15.40 8.30
N PRO A 38 1.84 -16.68 8.51
CA PRO A 38 1.33 -17.48 9.62
C PRO A 38 2.20 -17.39 10.88
N PHE A 39 3.34 -16.71 10.80
CA PHE A 39 4.36 -16.73 11.85
C PHE A 39 4.19 -15.60 12.85
N LYS A 40 4.48 -15.86 14.14
CA LYS A 40 4.41 -14.86 15.23
C LYS A 40 5.56 -13.83 15.22
N ARG A 41 6.42 -13.85 14.20
CA ARG A 41 7.61 -13.01 14.04
C ARG A 41 7.36 -11.94 13.00
N LEU A 42 8.03 -10.79 13.14
CA LEU A 42 8.15 -9.81 12.06
C LEU A 42 8.89 -10.41 10.86
N ALA A 43 8.40 -10.15 9.66
CA ALA A 43 9.12 -10.38 8.42
C ALA A 43 10.21 -9.30 8.20
N LEU A 44 11.09 -9.14 9.19
CA LEU A 44 12.24 -8.24 9.15
C LEU A 44 13.49 -8.99 9.60
N HIS A 45 14.51 -9.05 8.72
CA HIS A 45 15.76 -9.79 8.95
C HIS A 45 16.98 -8.92 8.62
N ALA A 46 17.99 -8.96 9.48
CA ALA A 46 19.25 -8.27 9.27
C ALA A 46 20.25 -9.23 8.59
N ALA A 47 20.23 -9.27 7.26
CA ALA A 47 21.04 -10.23 6.48
C ALA A 47 22.55 -9.94 6.54
N THR A 48 22.95 -8.69 6.68
CA THR A 48 24.37 -8.29 6.68
C THR A 48 24.62 -7.24 7.76
N LEU A 49 25.74 -7.39 8.46
CA LEU A 49 26.27 -6.41 9.39
C LEU A 49 27.72 -6.13 9.02
N GLY A 50 28.07 -4.85 8.86
CA GLY A 50 29.45 -4.44 8.58
C GLY A 50 29.85 -3.28 9.49
N PHE A 51 31.04 -3.36 10.07
CA PHE A 51 31.63 -2.29 10.89
C PHE A 51 33.15 -2.42 10.93
N ARG A 52 33.86 -1.34 11.30
CA ARG A 52 35.30 -1.40 11.54
C ARG A 52 35.57 -1.89 12.95
N HIS A 53 36.46 -2.87 13.10
CA HIS A 53 36.82 -3.39 14.41
C HIS A 53 37.41 -2.26 15.28
N PRO A 54 36.93 -2.05 16.52
CA PRO A 54 37.28 -0.85 17.30
C PRO A 54 38.74 -0.80 17.76
N ILE A 55 39.47 -1.91 17.69
CA ILE A 55 40.87 -2.00 18.11
C ILE A 55 41.82 -2.14 16.91
N THR A 56 41.46 -2.99 15.94
CA THR A 56 42.34 -3.29 14.79
C THR A 56 42.05 -2.41 13.58
N ASP A 57 40.95 -1.65 13.58
CA ASP A 57 40.46 -0.81 12.47
C ASP A 57 40.19 -1.57 11.15
N GLU A 58 40.22 -2.91 11.20
CA GLU A 58 39.94 -3.79 10.08
C GLU A 58 38.45 -3.80 9.77
N ALA A 59 38.12 -3.84 8.48
CA ALA A 59 36.74 -3.93 8.03
C ALA A 59 36.20 -5.34 8.26
N LEU A 60 35.23 -5.48 9.17
CA LEU A 60 34.55 -6.74 9.44
C LEU A 60 33.19 -6.76 8.75
N ARG A 61 32.84 -7.93 8.21
CA ARG A 61 31.55 -8.18 7.57
C ARG A 61 31.00 -9.53 8.02
N PHE A 62 29.79 -9.50 8.52
CA PHE A 62 29.04 -10.67 8.97
C PHE A 62 27.80 -10.82 8.10
N GLU A 63 27.47 -12.06 7.77
CA GLU A 63 26.25 -12.42 7.07
C GLU A 63 25.45 -13.42 7.90
N SER A 64 24.13 -13.33 7.81
CA SER A 64 23.23 -14.31 8.41
C SER A 64 22.25 -14.84 7.37
N SER A 65 22.10 -16.15 7.33
CA SER A 65 21.19 -16.82 6.42
C SER A 65 19.74 -16.39 6.67
N MET A 66 18.94 -16.41 5.61
CA MET A 66 17.53 -16.08 5.71
C MET A 66 16.80 -17.07 6.64
N PRO A 67 15.96 -16.60 7.57
CA PRO A 67 15.16 -17.46 8.42
C PRO A 67 14.28 -18.43 7.60
N ARG A 68 14.07 -19.62 8.15
CA ARG A 68 13.26 -20.68 7.52
C ARG A 68 11.86 -20.19 7.22
N GLU A 69 11.25 -19.46 8.15
CA GLU A 69 9.89 -18.93 8.04
C GLU A 69 9.72 -18.00 6.83
N MET A 70 10.70 -17.11 6.60
CA MET A 70 10.68 -16.22 5.43
C MET A 70 10.87 -17.00 4.15
N SER A 71 11.79 -17.95 4.14
CA SER A 71 12.07 -18.80 2.98
C SER A 71 10.86 -19.65 2.59
N GLU A 72 10.16 -20.22 3.58
CA GLU A 72 8.92 -20.98 3.37
C GLU A 72 7.80 -20.10 2.83
N PHE A 73 7.66 -18.89 3.38
CA PHE A 73 6.64 -17.96 2.94
C PHE A 73 6.86 -17.46 1.51
N LEU A 74 8.11 -17.16 1.14
CA LEU A 74 8.46 -16.77 -0.23
C LEU A 74 8.12 -17.90 -1.22
N ARG A 75 8.50 -19.14 -0.90
CA ARG A 75 8.12 -20.32 -1.72
C ARG A 75 6.61 -20.48 -1.85
N PHE A 76 5.87 -20.24 -0.76
CA PHE A 76 4.41 -20.30 -0.80
C PHE A 76 3.83 -19.25 -1.74
N ILE A 77 4.33 -18.02 -1.71
CA ILE A 77 3.88 -16.94 -2.61
C ILE A 77 4.25 -17.26 -4.06
N ASP A 78 5.47 -17.71 -4.33
CA ASP A 78 5.94 -18.01 -5.68
C ASP A 78 5.08 -19.12 -6.31
N ASN A 79 4.78 -20.17 -5.55
CA ASN A 79 3.90 -21.26 -6.00
C ASN A 79 2.44 -20.82 -6.15
N ALA A 80 1.98 -19.86 -5.33
CA ALA A 80 0.63 -19.28 -5.46
C ALA A 80 0.52 -18.29 -6.64
N GLY A 81 1.64 -17.72 -7.10
CA GLY A 81 1.73 -16.82 -8.24
C GLY A 81 1.53 -17.48 -9.60
N ASP A 82 1.63 -18.82 -9.67
CA ASP A 82 1.39 -19.60 -10.89
C ASP A 82 -0.09 -19.97 -11.09
N SER A 83 -0.98 -19.42 -10.27
CA SER A 83 -2.45 -19.49 -10.46
C SER A 83 -2.94 -18.24 -11.21
N PRO A 84 -3.59 -18.37 -12.39
CA PRO A 84 -4.03 -17.24 -13.19
C PRO A 84 -5.26 -16.61 -12.54
N GLY A 85 -5.10 -15.60 -11.67
CA GLY A 85 -6.29 -15.03 -11.03
C GLY A 85 -6.15 -13.94 -9.97
N ARG A 86 -5.05 -13.16 -9.89
CA ARG A 86 -5.05 -11.95 -9.03
C ARG A 86 -4.68 -10.70 -9.82
N GLY A 87 -5.64 -9.79 -9.83
CA GLY A 87 -5.73 -8.66 -10.74
C GLY A 87 -4.61 -7.64 -10.61
N SER A 88 -4.08 -7.26 -11.77
CA SER A 88 -3.50 -5.96 -12.04
C SER A 88 -4.56 -4.87 -11.79
N ALA A 89 -4.55 -4.29 -10.59
CA ALA A 89 -5.24 -3.04 -10.30
C ALA A 89 -4.21 -2.05 -9.74
N ALA A 90 -3.63 -1.25 -10.65
CA ALA A 90 -3.14 0.12 -10.47
C ALA A 90 -1.90 0.40 -11.35
N ARG A 91 -2.13 0.65 -12.64
CA ARG A 91 -1.33 1.63 -13.38
C ARG A 91 -2.30 2.61 -14.04
N SER A 92 -2.71 3.61 -13.29
CA SER A 92 -3.32 4.81 -13.87
C SER A 92 -2.21 5.62 -14.51
N SER A 93 -1.98 5.41 -15.81
CA SER A 93 -1.19 6.31 -16.64
C SER A 93 -2.02 7.56 -16.92
N ALA A 94 -1.71 8.65 -16.21
CA ALA A 94 -2.00 10.00 -16.65
C ALA A 94 -1.04 10.42 -17.77
N ASP A 95 -1.45 11.42 -18.57
CA ASP A 95 -0.74 12.11 -19.68
C ASP A 95 -1.05 11.47 -21.07
N ARG A 96 -1.65 12.11 -22.09
CA ARG A 96 -1.64 13.52 -22.54
C ARG A 96 -2.91 13.91 -23.34
N ARG A 97 -3.38 15.13 -23.07
CA ARG A 97 -3.81 16.22 -23.98
C ARG A 97 -4.10 15.89 -25.47
N GLY A 98 -5.31 16.28 -25.92
CA GLY A 98 -5.69 16.55 -27.31
C GLY A 98 -7.11 17.12 -27.38
N GLN A 99 -7.31 18.24 -28.08
CA GLN A 99 -8.39 19.23 -27.97
C GLN A 99 -9.73 18.89 -28.69
N PRO A 100 -10.80 19.70 -28.51
CA PRO A 100 -12.18 19.37 -28.87
C PRO A 100 -12.52 19.72 -30.32
N SER A 101 -13.38 18.92 -30.95
CA SER A 101 -13.98 19.23 -32.25
C SER A 101 -15.46 19.50 -32.07
N ALA A 102 -15.85 20.76 -32.27
CA ALA A 102 -17.22 21.16 -32.51
C ALA A 102 -17.67 20.62 -33.87
N GLU A 103 -18.85 20.01 -33.94
CA GLU A 103 -19.86 20.31 -34.97
C GLU A 103 -21.10 19.42 -34.82
N ARG A 104 -22.23 20.09 -34.59
CA ARG A 104 -23.47 19.95 -35.36
C ARG A 104 -24.19 18.60 -35.31
N GLN A 105 -25.29 18.57 -34.54
CA GLN A 105 -26.61 18.41 -35.16
C GLN A 105 -27.75 18.80 -34.21
N GLU A 106 -28.35 19.92 -34.59
CA GLU A 106 -29.67 20.39 -34.20
C GLU A 106 -30.75 19.34 -34.54
N ARG A 107 -31.63 19.06 -33.58
CA ARG A 107 -33.06 18.81 -33.84
C ARG A 107 -33.88 18.74 -32.55
N ASP A 108 -34.79 19.70 -32.50
CA ASP A 108 -36.20 19.54 -32.19
C ASP A 108 -36.69 19.35 -30.72
N ARG A 109 -37.16 20.50 -30.22
CA ARG A 109 -38.56 20.79 -29.86
C ARG A 109 -39.11 20.34 -28.48
N ARG A 110 -39.85 21.32 -27.92
CA ARG A 110 -40.87 21.30 -26.84
C ARG A 110 -40.25 21.37 -25.43
N GLY A 111 -40.35 22.47 -24.68
CA GLY A 111 -41.47 23.40 -24.58
C GLY A 111 -42.56 22.81 -23.68
N HIS A 112 -42.32 22.70 -22.38
CA HIS A 112 -43.41 22.69 -21.40
C HIS A 112 -43.00 23.26 -20.05
N THR A 113 -43.92 24.07 -19.53
CA THR A 113 -43.78 25.04 -18.45
C THR A 113 -44.18 24.48 -17.08
N LYS A 114 -43.78 25.24 -16.05
CA LYS A 114 -44.42 25.43 -14.72
C LYS A 114 -44.29 24.31 -13.69
N GLY A 115 -43.86 24.71 -12.48
CA GLY A 115 -44.06 23.90 -11.28
C GLY A 115 -43.48 24.48 -9.99
N ARG A 116 -43.77 25.75 -9.71
CA ARG A 116 -43.57 26.42 -8.42
C ARG A 116 -44.27 25.61 -7.30
N ARG A 117 -43.59 25.30 -6.18
CA ARG A 117 -44.17 25.30 -4.81
C ARG A 117 -43.14 24.95 -3.73
N ASP A 118 -42.75 26.01 -3.06
CA ASP A 118 -42.45 26.13 -1.63
C ASP A 118 -43.47 25.37 -0.75
N GLN A 119 -42.99 24.58 0.22
CA GLN A 119 -43.70 24.31 1.47
C GLN A 119 -42.71 24.07 2.63
N THR A 120 -42.44 25.17 3.32
CA THR A 120 -42.20 25.20 4.76
C THR A 120 -43.34 24.51 5.54
N LYS A 121 -43.03 23.59 6.46
CA LYS A 121 -43.81 23.28 7.70
C LYS A 121 -43.04 22.24 8.52
N ARG A 122 -42.42 22.62 9.64
CA ARG A 122 -43.02 22.67 11.01
C ARG A 122 -43.54 21.31 11.50
N ARG A 123 -42.89 20.77 12.54
CA ARG A 123 -43.43 20.39 13.88
C ARG A 123 -42.55 19.26 14.48
N ARG A 124 -41.82 19.52 15.58
CA ARG A 124 -42.23 19.55 17.00
C ARG A 124 -42.54 18.16 17.60
N ARG A 125 -41.80 17.85 18.68
CA ARG A 125 -42.13 16.97 19.83
C ARG A 125 -42.03 15.46 19.53
N LYS A 126 -41.45 14.60 20.36
CA LYS A 126 -41.10 14.64 21.79
C LYS A 126 -39.68 14.12 21.97
#